data_AF-A0A161TTX9-F1
#
_entry.id   AF-A0A161TTX9-F1
#
_cell.length_a   1.000
_cell.length_b   1.000
_cell.length_c   1.000
_cell.angle_alpha   90.00
_cell.angle_beta   90.00
_cell.angle_gamma   90.00
#
_symmetry.space_group_name_H-M   'P 1'
#
loop_
_entity.id
_entity.type
_entity.pdbx_description
1 polymer ?
#
loop_
_entity_poly.entity_id
_entity_poly.type
_entity_poly.pdbx_seq_one_letter_code
_entity_poly.pdbx_strand_id
1 'polypeptide(L)'
;MFREFYLLMKRHRHRGWRLEGTIDSMHLSKFCEKYNHDEYRFYIIWDGAQFVISHEERIKNYETIVAIRNSHKYMQQAHEIVSLMNENLSHGHALARVKTKTLA
;
A
#
# COMPACT_ATOMS: atom_id res chain seq x y z
N MET A 1 0.56 10.25 -7.15
CA MET A 1 0.80 9.03 -6.36
C MET A 1 0.75 9.25 -4.83
N PHE A 2 1.74 9.87 -4.16
CA PHE A 2 1.74 9.96 -2.67
C PHE A 2 0.57 10.77 -2.07
N ARG A 3 0.17 11.89 -2.70
CA ARG A 3 -1.00 12.68 -2.24
C ARG A 3 -2.32 11.94 -2.42
N GLU A 4 -2.49 11.22 -3.54
CA GLU A 4 -3.69 10.43 -3.82
C GLU A 4 -3.79 9.26 -2.84
N PHE A 5 -2.68 8.57 -2.59
CA PHE A 5 -2.59 7.54 -1.57
C PHE A 5 -3.00 8.09 -0.19
N TYR A 6 -2.45 9.24 0.23
CA TYR A 6 -2.81 9.85 1.50
C TYR A 6 -4.31 10.16 1.61
N LEU A 7 -4.92 10.72 0.56
CA LEU A 7 -6.35 11.01 0.53
C LEU A 7 -7.20 9.74 0.59
N LEU A 8 -6.76 8.69 -0.10
CA LEU A 8 -7.40 7.38 -0.07
C LEU A 8 -7.34 6.77 1.33
N MET A 9 -6.17 6.74 1.95
CA MET A 9 -6.00 6.22 3.32
C MET A 9 -6.84 7.00 4.33
N LYS A 10 -6.91 8.33 4.20
CA LYS A 10 -7.75 9.17 5.04
C LYS A 10 -9.24 8.84 4.88
N ARG A 11 -9.71 8.65 3.64
CA ARG A 11 -11.11 8.30 3.34
C ARG A 11 -11.50 6.94 3.95
N HIS A 12 -10.61 5.96 3.88
CA HIS A 12 -10.85 4.59 4.35
C HIS A 12 -10.38 4.32 5.78
N ARG A 13 -10.04 5.37 6.56
CA ARG A 13 -9.63 5.28 7.98
C ARG A 13 -8.36 4.46 8.25
N HIS A 14 -7.47 4.29 7.26
CA HIS A 14 -6.15 3.67 7.41
C HIS A 14 -5.08 4.70 7.83
N ARG A 15 -5.29 5.38 8.96
CA ARG A 15 -4.35 6.41 9.44
C ARG A 15 -2.98 5.81 9.79
N GLY A 16 -1.92 6.56 9.48
CA GLY A 16 -0.54 6.21 9.85
C GLY A 16 0.13 5.22 8.91
N TRP A 17 -0.57 4.78 7.87
CA TRP A 17 0.01 4.06 6.74
C TRP A 17 0.72 5.03 5.80
N ARG A 18 1.91 4.64 5.35
CA ARG A 18 2.71 5.39 4.39
C ARG A 18 2.98 4.50 3.20
N LEU A 19 3.00 5.12 2.02
CA LEU A 19 3.56 4.52 0.83
C LEU A 19 4.94 5.13 0.66
N GLU A 20 5.97 4.31 0.53
CA GLU A 20 7.37 4.73 0.47
C GLU A 20 8.08 3.99 -0.66
N GLY A 21 9.22 4.54 -1.09
CA GLY A 21 10.08 3.95 -2.12
C GLY A 21 10.02 4.65 -3.49
N THR A 22 10.66 4.01 -4.47
CA THR A 22 10.72 4.42 -5.87
C THR A 22 9.74 3.61 -6.71
N ILE A 23 9.62 3.91 -8.01
CA ILE A 23 8.80 3.13 -8.95
C ILE A 23 9.20 1.65 -8.98
N ASP A 24 10.50 1.36 -8.78
CA ASP A 24 11.05 0.01 -8.85
C ASP A 24 11.02 -0.74 -7.51
N SER A 25 10.84 -0.03 -6.39
CA SER A 25 10.86 -0.63 -5.05
C SER A 25 9.91 0.08 -4.09
N MET A 26 8.61 -0.15 -4.27
CA MET A 26 7.56 0.46 -3.46
C MET A 26 7.16 -0.43 -2.29
N HIS A 27 6.86 0.16 -1.14
CA HIS A 27 6.31 -0.58 0.00
C HIS A 27 5.34 0.26 0.83
N LEU A 28 4.44 -0.43 1.51
CA LEU A 28 3.63 0.14 2.58
C LEU A 28 4.39 0.05 3.89
N SER A 29 4.43 1.14 4.64
CA SER A 29 5.03 1.22 5.96
C SER A 29 3.98 1.58 7.02
N LYS A 30 4.03 0.88 8.17
CA LYS A 30 3.22 1.17 9.35
C LYS A 30 4.03 0.96 10.63
N PHE A 31 4.16 2.01 11.43
CA PHE A 31 4.72 1.90 12.77
C PHE A 31 3.73 1.26 13.75
N CYS A 32 4.26 0.45 14.68
CA CYS A 32 3.47 -0.15 15.75
C CYS A 32 3.01 0.92 16.73
N GLU A 33 1.70 1.02 16.96
CA GLU A 33 1.13 2.01 17.90
C GLU A 33 1.55 1.79 19.35
N LYS A 34 1.91 0.56 19.73
CA LYS A 34 2.34 0.22 21.09
C LYS A 34 3.86 0.37 21.27
N TYR A 35 4.62 0.15 20.20
CA TYR A 35 6.07 0.11 20.19
C TYR A 35 6.57 0.94 19.00
N ASN A 36 6.60 2.27 19.15
CA ASN A 36 6.87 3.21 18.04
C ASN A 36 8.21 2.99 17.32
N HIS A 37 9.10 2.16 17.86
CA HIS A 37 10.37 1.75 17.27
C HIS A 37 10.27 0.52 16.34
N ASP A 38 9.08 -0.09 16.25
CA ASP A 38 8.82 -1.21 15.35
C ASP A 38 8.09 -0.77 14.10
N GLU A 39 8.66 -1.08 12.95
CA GLU A 39 8.10 -0.79 11.63
C GLU A 39 7.65 -2.08 10.96
N TYR A 40 6.47 -2.06 10.35
CA TYR A 40 5.99 -3.14 9.49
C TYR A 40 6.06 -2.65 8.04
N ARG A 41 6.74 -3.40 7.18
CA ARG A 41 6.90 -3.12 5.77
C ARG A 41 6.28 -4.22 4.93
N PHE A 42 5.52 -3.82 3.92
CA PHE A 42 4.89 -4.70 2.95
C PHE A 42 5.28 -4.22 1.56
N TYR A 43 6.19 -4.93 0.92
CA TYR A 43 6.70 -4.62 -0.40
C TYR A 43 5.67 -4.94 -1.46
N ILE A 44 5.47 -4.02 -2.38
CA ILE A 44 4.45 -4.10 -3.42
C ILE A 44 5.13 -4.07 -4.78
N ILE A 45 4.75 -4.99 -5.65
CA ILE A 45 5.14 -5.01 -7.06
C ILE A 45 3.90 -4.91 -7.96
N TRP A 46 4.09 -4.42 -9.18
CA TRP A 46 3.10 -4.53 -10.25
C TRP A 46 3.29 -5.85 -11.00
N ASP A 47 2.26 -6.70 -11.05
CA ASP A 47 2.33 -8.00 -11.73
C ASP A 47 1.95 -7.95 -13.22
N GLY A 48 1.63 -6.76 -13.73
CA GLY A 48 1.10 -6.55 -15.09
C GLY A 48 -0.39 -6.16 -15.11
N ALA A 49 -1.14 -6.49 -14.07
CA ALA A 49 -2.57 -6.19 -13.97
C ALA A 49 -2.95 -5.45 -12.68
N GLN A 50 -2.26 -5.74 -11.59
CA GLN A 50 -2.56 -5.19 -10.27
C GLN A 50 -1.30 -5.09 -9.42
N PHE A 51 -1.41 -4.33 -8.34
CA PHE A 51 -0.45 -4.37 -7.26
C PHE A 51 -0.66 -5.61 -6.39
N VAL A 52 0.43 -6.28 -6.05
CA VAL A 52 0.46 -7.45 -5.15
C VAL A 52 1.56 -7.27 -4.10
N ILE A 53 1.34 -7.82 -2.90
CA ILE A 53 2.38 -7.87 -1.87
C ILE A 53 3.33 -9.01 -2.24
N SER A 54 4.61 -8.69 -2.44
CA SER A 54 5.64 -9.68 -2.78
C SER A 54 6.42 -10.17 -1.57
N HIS A 55 6.55 -9.32 -0.55
CA HIS A 55 7.33 -9.60 0.64
C HIS A 55 6.86 -8.75 1.82
N GLU A 56 7.02 -9.27 3.02
CA GLU A 56 6.63 -8.61 4.25
C GLU A 56 7.67 -8.84 5.36
N GLU A 57 7.97 -7.76 6.08
CA GLU A 57 8.92 -7.80 7.19
C GLU A 57 8.52 -6.86 8.31
N ARG A 58 8.89 -7.22 9.53
CA ARG A 58 8.87 -6.32 10.68
C ARG A 58 10.29 -6.01 11.09
N ILE A 59 10.63 -4.73 11.14
CA ILE A 59 11.88 -4.22 11.69
C ILE A 59 11.62 -3.88 13.15
N LYS A 60 12.22 -4.66 14.05
CA LYS A 60 12.18 -4.42 15.48
C LYS A 60 13.33 -3.54 15.91
N ASN A 61 13.04 -2.53 16.73
CA ASN A 61 14.05 -1.61 17.27
C ASN A 61 15.00 -1.03 16.21
N TYR A 62 14.51 -0.80 14.98
CA TYR A 62 15.32 -0.35 13.83
C TYR A 62 16.47 -1.27 13.38
N GLU A 63 16.62 -2.46 13.96
CA GLU A 63 17.80 -3.31 13.74
C GLU A 63 17.46 -4.75 13.34
N THR A 64 16.45 -5.35 13.95
CA THR A 64 16.18 -6.79 13.79
C THR A 64 15.01 -7.05 12.86
N ILE A 65 15.26 -7.75 11.75
CA ILE A 65 14.22 -8.14 10.79
C ILE A 65 13.59 -9.46 11.24
N VAL A 66 12.26 -9.49 11.32
CA VAL A 66 11.49 -10.70 11.63
C VAL A 66 10.30 -10.86 10.68
N ALA A 67 9.92 -12.10 10.41
CA ALA A 67 8.74 -12.42 9.60
C ALA A 67 7.44 -11.99 10.29
N ILE A 68 6.48 -11.54 9.50
CA ILE A 68 5.12 -11.22 9.95
C ILE A 68 4.25 -12.47 9.75
N ARG A 69 3.41 -12.81 10.74
CA ARG A 69 2.43 -13.89 10.57
C ARG A 69 1.28 -13.42 9.69
N ASN A 70 0.75 -14.29 8.83
CA ASN A 70 -0.40 -13.98 7.97
C ASN A 70 -1.65 -13.50 8.74
N SER A 71 -1.83 -13.98 9.98
CA SER A 71 -2.94 -13.56 10.86
C SER A 71 -2.73 -12.21 11.56
N HIS A 72 -1.62 -11.52 11.31
CA HIS A 72 -1.34 -10.24 11.96
C HIS A 72 -2.25 -9.13 11.41
N LYS A 73 -2.80 -8.28 12.29
CA LYS A 73 -3.73 -7.20 11.91
C LYS A 73 -3.20 -6.29 10.80
N TYR A 74 -1.90 -5.99 10.81
CA TYR A 74 -1.29 -5.13 9.78
C TYR A 74 -1.11 -5.85 8.44
N MET A 75 -1.01 -7.19 8.42
CA MET A 75 -1.01 -7.94 7.18
C MET A 75 -2.40 -7.87 6.52
N GLN A 76 -3.46 -8.06 7.31
CA GLN A 76 -4.84 -7.93 6.83
C GLN A 76 -5.12 -6.51 6.28
N GLN A 77 -4.71 -5.48 7.03
CA GLN A 77 -4.84 -4.09 6.56
C GLN A 77 -4.01 -3.78 5.32
N ALA A 78 -2.80 -4.33 5.18
CA ALA A 78 -2.00 -4.15 3.97
C ALA A 78 -2.72 -4.71 2.74
N HIS A 79 -3.34 -5.88 2.84
CA HIS A 79 -4.15 -6.45 1.75
C HIS A 79 -5.36 -5.58 1.42
N GLU A 80 -6.08 -5.07 2.42
CA GLU A 80 -7.19 -4.13 2.21
C GLU A 80 -6.73 -2.87 1.46
N ILE A 81 -5.59 -2.30 1.87
CA ILE A 81 -5.02 -1.11 1.22
C ILE A 81 -4.63 -1.39 -0.23
N VAL A 82 -4.01 -2.54 -0.51
CA VAL A 82 -3.65 -2.94 -1.88
C VAL A 82 -4.91 -3.12 -2.74
N SER A 83 -5.97 -3.73 -2.20
CA SER A 83 -7.27 -3.82 -2.90
C SER A 83 -7.81 -2.44 -3.27
N LEU A 84 -7.82 -1.51 -2.31
CA LEU A 84 -8.26 -0.13 -2.54
C LEU A 84 -7.42 0.59 -3.59
N MET A 85 -6.10 0.35 -3.61
CA MET A 85 -5.21 0.91 -4.64
C MET A 85 -5.56 0.37 -6.03
N ASN A 86 -5.81 -0.93 -6.16
CA ASN A 86 -6.19 -1.57 -7.42
C ASN A 86 -7.57 -1.10 -7.92
N GLU A 87 -8.51 -0.90 -7.01
CA GLU A 87 -9.81 -0.31 -7.33
C GLU A 87 -9.66 1.13 -7.85
N ASN A 88 -8.82 1.96 -7.23
CA ASN A 88 -8.64 3.33 -7.71
C ASN A 88 -7.89 3.40 -9.06
N LEU A 89 -6.97 2.48 -9.31
CA LEU A 89 -6.32 2.36 -10.62
C LEU A 89 -7.32 2.03 -11.73
N SER A 90 -8.16 1.02 -11.51
CA SER A 90 -9.15 0.62 -12.51
C SER A 90 -10.15 1.75 -12.83
N HIS A 91 -10.54 2.55 -11.83
CA HIS A 91 -11.35 3.75 -12.04
C HIS A 91 -10.60 4.88 -12.75
N GLY A 92 -9.30 5.07 -12.46
CA GLY A 92 -8.45 6.05 -13.17
C GLY A 92 -8.30 5.72 -14.66
N HIS A 93 -8.09 4.45 -15.00
CA HIS A 93 -8.05 3.98 -16.39
C HIS A 93 -9.42 4.05 -17.08
N ALA A 94 -10.52 3.75 -16.36
CA ALA A 94 -11.88 3.88 -16.89
C ALA A 94 -12.21 5.34 -17.24
N LEU A 95 -11.88 6.30 -16.37
CA LEU A 95 -12.12 7.72 -16.60
C LEU A 95 -11.23 8.30 -17.73
N ALA A 96 -9.99 7.82 -17.86
CA ALA A 96 -9.11 8.19 -18.97
C ALA A 96 -9.66 7.70 -20.32
N ARG A 97 -10.19 6.47 -20.38
CA ARG A 97 -10.81 5.90 -21.59
C ARG A 97 -12.11 6.60 -21.99
N VAL A 98 -12.90 7.07 -21.03
CA VAL A 98 -14.13 7.85 -21.30
C VAL A 98 -13.78 9.20 -21.93
N LYS A 99 -12.75 9.91 -21.43
CA LYS A 99 -12.33 11.20 -22.01
C LYS A 99 -11.83 11.09 -23.46
N THR A 100 -11.20 9.98 -23.84
CA THR A 100 -10.77 9.76 -25.23
C THR A 100 -11.91 9.43 -26.18
N LYS A 101 -13.06 8.96 -25.70
CA LYS A 101 -14.24 8.68 -26.55
C LYS A 101 -15.15 9.89 -26.76
N THR A 102 -15.08 10.90 -25.92
CA THR A 102 -15.89 12.14 -26.06
C THR A 102 -15.23 13.19 -26.97
N LEU A 103 -14.05 12.91 -27.52
CA LEU A 103 -13.29 13.79 -28.41
C LEU A 103 -13.19 13.25 -29.86
N ALA A 104 -14.02 12.27 -30.23
CA ALA A 104 -14.12 11.74 -31.59
C ALA A 104 -15.47 12.09 -32.21
#